data_AF-A0A0F9F5S1-F1
#
_entry.id   AF-A0A0F9F5S1-F1
#
_cell.length_a   1.000
_cell.length_b   1.000
_cell.length_c   1.000
_cell.angle_alpha   90.00
_cell.angle_beta   90.00
_cell.angle_gamma   90.00
#
_symmetry.space_group_name_H-M   'P 1'
#
loop_
_entity.id
_entity.type
_entity.pdbx_description
1 polymer ?
#
loop_
_entity_poly.entity_id
_entity_poly.type
_entity_poly.pdbx_seq_one_letter_code
_entity_poly.pdbx_strand_id
1 'polypeptide(L)' 'EILRRNYHRVKENKSCRFAEGQRFQDAVSIRKAYLTDMFQELIDRGYPIHAVMVNHGWVEIDTQQDYEYAQQLIKDGKV' A
#
# COMPACT_ATOMS: atom_id res chain seq x y z
N GLU A 1 -8.90 5.86 9.71
CA GLU A 1 -8.93 5.24 11.05
C GLU A 1 -8.62 3.73 11.03
N ILE A 2 -9.28 2.93 10.19
CA ILE A 2 -9.16 1.46 10.16
C ILE A 2 -7.74 0.95 9.84
N LEU A 3 -7.09 1.48 8.80
CA LEU A 3 -5.74 1.06 8.41
C LEU A 3 -4.73 1.28 9.55
N ARG A 4 -4.68 2.50 10.09
CA ARG A 4 -3.78 2.88 11.19
C ARG A 4 -4.01 2.03 12.43
N ARG A 5 -5.28 1.80 12.82
CA ARG A 5 -5.61 0.93 13.97
C ARG A 5 -5.10 -0.49 13.78
N ASN A 6 -5.27 -1.08 12.60
CA ASN A 6 -4.79 -2.43 12.33
C ASN A 6 -3.26 -2.50 12.25
N TYR A 7 -2.60 -1.45 11.75
CA TYR A 7 -1.14 -1.36 11.80
C TYR A 7 -0.63 -1.40 13.24
N HIS A 8 -1.16 -0.55 14.13
CA HIS A 8 -0.77 -0.56 15.55
C HIS A 8 -1.09 -1.89 16.23
N ARG A 9 -2.26 -2.49 15.94
CA ARG A 9 -2.60 -3.82 16.46
C ARG A 9 -1.55 -4.86 16.09
N VAL A 10 -1.12 -4.92 14.83
CA VAL A 10 -0.10 -5.90 14.38
C VAL A 10 1.26 -5.60 15.02
N LYS A 11 1.65 -4.32 15.07
CA LYS A 11 2.94 -3.87 15.56
C LYS A 11 3.11 -4.04 17.08
N GLU A 12 2.08 -3.77 17.86
CA GLU A 12 2.16 -3.66 19.32
C GLU A 12 1.67 -4.91 20.04
N ASN A 13 0.78 -5.70 19.42
CA ASN A 13 0.26 -6.90 20.04
C ASN A 13 1.19 -8.10 19.84
N LYS A 14 1.96 -8.44 20.88
CA LYS A 14 2.91 -9.57 20.87
C LYS A 14 2.27 -10.94 20.71
N SER A 15 0.97 -11.10 20.99
CA SER A 15 0.25 -12.36 20.76
C SER A 15 -0.40 -12.44 19.37
N CYS A 16 -0.26 -11.41 18.54
CA CYS A 16 -0.72 -11.47 17.16
C CYS A 16 0.14 -12.45 16.36
N ARG A 17 -0.49 -13.23 15.45
CA ARG A 17 0.21 -14.09 14.46
C ARG A 17 1.28 -13.35 13.65
N PHE A 18 1.18 -12.02 13.61
CA PHE A 18 2.01 -11.09 12.86
C PHE A 18 2.81 -10.13 13.74
N ALA A 19 3.03 -10.48 15.00
CA ALA A 19 3.83 -9.66 15.91
C ALA A 19 5.19 -9.29 15.30
N GLU A 20 5.78 -8.21 15.76
CA GLU A 20 7.09 -7.73 15.29
C GLU A 20 8.14 -8.87 15.23
N GLY A 21 8.84 -8.97 14.09
CA GLY A 21 9.79 -10.05 13.81
C GLY A 21 9.18 -11.32 13.18
N GLN A 22 7.85 -11.43 13.11
CA GLN A 22 7.15 -12.48 12.35
C GLN A 22 6.85 -11.99 10.93
N ARG A 23 6.74 -12.94 9.99
CA ARG A 23 6.27 -12.63 8.63
C ARG A 23 4.88 -12.00 8.70
N PHE A 24 4.66 -10.95 7.93
CA PHE A 24 3.37 -10.29 7.82
C PHE A 24 2.92 -10.38 6.37
N GLN A 25 1.92 -11.24 6.12
CA GLN A 25 1.54 -11.62 4.75
C GLN A 25 2.77 -12.09 3.96
N ASP A 26 3.07 -11.49 2.81
CA ASP A 26 4.23 -11.86 2.01
C ASP A 26 5.54 -11.26 2.55
N ALA A 27 5.44 -10.13 3.25
CA ALA A 27 6.57 -9.45 3.84
C ALA A 27 7.23 -10.22 4.98
N VAL A 28 8.55 -10.06 5.11
CA VAL A 28 9.32 -10.70 6.18
C VAL A 28 9.04 -10.13 7.57
N SER A 29 8.42 -8.94 7.64
CA SER A 29 7.93 -8.32 8.88
C SER A 29 6.99 -7.17 8.59
N ILE A 30 6.16 -6.79 9.56
CA ILE A 30 5.27 -5.61 9.46
C ILE A 30 6.03 -4.30 9.16
N ARG A 31 7.29 -4.17 9.58
CA ARG A 31 8.12 -2.99 9.27
C ARG A 31 8.63 -2.93 7.84
N LYS A 32 8.73 -4.08 7.18
CA LYS A 32 9.18 -4.20 5.78
C LYS A 32 8.02 -4.49 4.82
N ALA A 33 6.79 -4.38 5.32
CA ALA A 33 5.59 -4.65 4.55
C ALA A 33 5.28 -3.50 3.60
N TYR A 34 4.81 -3.85 2.40
CA TYR A 34 4.23 -2.89 1.48
C TYR A 34 2.80 -2.55 1.94
N LEU A 35 2.25 -1.45 1.40
CA LEU A 35 0.87 -1.07 1.68
C LEU A 35 -0.14 -2.14 1.24
N THR A 36 0.19 -2.90 0.20
CA THR A 36 -0.60 -4.03 -0.29
C THR A 36 -0.75 -5.15 0.74
N ASP A 37 0.30 -5.50 1.50
CA ASP A 37 0.23 -6.47 2.61
C ASP A 37 -0.79 -6.00 3.68
N MET A 38 -0.80 -4.70 3.97
CA MET A 38 -1.77 -4.13 4.90
C MET A 38 -3.20 -4.20 4.36
N PHE A 39 -3.41 -3.98 3.06
CA PHE A 39 -4.73 -4.16 2.45
C PHE A 39 -5.20 -5.61 2.49
N GLN A 40 -4.30 -6.57 2.24
CA GLN A 40 -4.62 -7.99 2.36
C GLN A 40 -5.04 -8.34 3.79
N GLU A 41 -4.33 -7.85 4.80
CA GLU A 41 -4.75 -8.06 6.20
C GLU A 41 -6.11 -7.43 6.52
N LEU A 42 -6.47 -6.30 5.91
CA LEU A 42 -7.81 -5.72 6.10
C LEU A 42 -8.88 -6.60 5.44
N ILE A 43 -8.62 -7.13 4.25
CA ILE A 43 -9.51 -8.06 3.53
C ILE A 43 -9.70 -9.35 4.34
N ASP A 44 -8.62 -9.98 4.79
CA ASP A 44 -8.65 -11.22 5.60
C ASP A 44 -9.47 -11.06 6.89
N ARG A 45 -9.48 -9.84 7.45
CA ARG A 45 -10.25 -9.51 8.66
C ARG A 45 -11.71 -9.15 8.39
N GLY A 46 -12.15 -9.16 7.13
CA GLY A 46 -13.52 -8.86 6.73
C GLY A 46 -13.85 -7.37 6.70
N TYR A 47 -12.86 -6.47 6.64
CA TYR A 47 -13.15 -5.06 6.37
C TYR A 47 -13.51 -4.87 4.89
N PRO A 48 -14.52 -4.02 4.58
CA PRO A 48 -14.82 -3.69 3.20
C PRO A 48 -13.69 -2.83 2.61
N ILE A 49 -13.10 -3.32 1.51
CA ILE A 49 -12.12 -2.60 0.70
C ILE A 49 -12.69 -2.52 -0.71
N HIS A 50 -12.79 -1.31 -1.24
CA HIS A 50 -13.32 -1.04 -2.58
C HIS A 50 -12.23 -0.41 -3.43
N ALA A 51 -11.99 -0.97 -4.60
CA ALA A 51 -11.12 -0.36 -5.60
C ALA A 51 -11.86 0.77 -6.31
N VAL A 52 -11.19 1.91 -6.50
CA VAL A 52 -11.65 2.97 -7.39
C VAL A 52 -10.85 2.84 -8.68
N MET A 53 -11.55 2.54 -9.77
CA MET A 53 -10.92 2.39 -11.07
C MET A 53 -10.55 3.78 -11.61
N VAL A 54 -9.28 3.94 -11.98
CA VAL A 54 -8.76 5.16 -12.61
C VAL A 54 -8.45 4.82 -14.06
N ASN A 55 -9.12 5.51 -14.99
CA ASN A 55 -8.97 5.28 -16.43
C ASN A 55 -7.99 6.32 -17.00
N HIS A 56 -6.71 5.95 -17.12
CA HIS A 56 -5.62 6.87 -17.48
C HIS A 56 -5.52 8.05 -16.50
N GLY A 57 -4.66 9.04 -16.77
CA GLY A 57 -4.62 10.23 -15.93
C GLY A 57 -3.72 10.12 -14.68
N TRP A 58 -3.17 8.94 -14.37
CA TRP A 58 -2.35 8.71 -13.18
C TRP A 58 -0.93 8.32 -13.58
N VAL A 59 0.06 8.91 -12.89
CA VAL A 59 1.49 8.65 -13.08
C VAL A 59 2.16 8.63 -11.69
N GLU A 60 2.91 7.58 -11.39
CA GLU A 60 3.79 7.51 -10.22
C GLU A 60 5.11 8.22 -10.52
N ILE A 61 5.64 8.99 -9.57
CA ILE A 61 6.91 9.71 -9.74
C ILE A 61 7.83 9.35 -8.59
N ASP A 62 8.74 8.40 -8.82
CA ASP A 62 9.77 7.97 -7.86
C ASP A 62 11.17 8.41 -8.29
N THR A 63 11.36 8.64 -9.59
CA THR A 63 12.64 8.97 -10.21
C THR A 63 12.57 10.23 -11.05
N GLN A 64 13.74 10.77 -11.41
CA GLN A 64 13.85 11.90 -12.34
C GLN A 64 13.27 11.54 -13.72
N GLN A 65 13.45 10.29 -14.15
CA GLN A 65 12.91 9.78 -15.41
C GLN A 65 11.39 9.77 -15.40
N ASP A 66 10.75 9.39 -14.29
CA ASP A 66 9.29 9.40 -14.16
C ASP A 66 8.75 10.83 -14.24
N TYR A 67 9.45 11.78 -13.62
CA TYR A 67 9.10 13.20 -13.70
C TYR A 67 9.16 13.72 -15.15
N GLU A 68 10.25 13.45 -15.86
CA GLU A 68 10.42 13.84 -17.27
C GLU A 68 9.35 13.20 -18.17
N TYR A 69 9.02 11.94 -17.91
CA TYR A 69 7.95 11.24 -18.60
C TYR A 69 6.58 11.88 -18.34
N ALA A 70 6.25 12.17 -17.07
CA ALA A 70 5.01 12.85 -16.70
C ALA A 70 4.90 14.22 -17.39
N GLN A 71 6.00 14.98 -17.45
CA GLN A 71 6.02 16.25 -18.18
C GLN A 71 5.75 16.07 -19.68
N GLN A 72 6.30 15.04 -20.30
CA GLN A 72 6.05 14.78 -21.72
C GLN A 72 4.59 14.38 -21.98
N LEU A 73 4.01 13.55 -21.11
CA LEU A 73 2.62 13.16 -21.27
C LEU A 73 1.65 14.35 -21.17
N ILE A 74 1.93 15.33 -20.29
CA ILE A 74 1.16 16.57 -20.16
C ILE A 74 1.29 17.41 -21.45
N LYS A 75 2.50 17.55 -22.00
CA LYS A 75 2.73 18.29 -23.27
C LYS A 75 1.99 17.64 -24.44
N ASP A 76 1.90 16.32 -24.44
CA ASP A 76 1.20 15.53 -25.45
C ASP A 76 -0.33 15.50 -25.27
N GLY A 77 -0.86 16.03 -24.17
CA GLY A 77 -2.29 15.97 -23.83
C GLY A 77 -2.80 14.56 -23.52
N LYS A 78 -1.93 13.67 -23.03
CA LYS A 78 -2.23 12.27 -22.70
C LYS A 78 -2.58 12.03 -21.23
N VAL A 79 -2.37 13.05 -20.39
CA VAL A 79 -2.75 13.18 -18.97
C VAL A 79 -3.18 14.62 -18.73
#